data_AF-A0A5N5SHU8-F1
#
_entry.id   AF-A0A5N5SHU8-F1
#
_cell.length_a   1.000
_cell.length_b   1.000
_cell.length_c   1.000
_cell.angle_alpha   90.00
_cell.angle_beta   90.00
_cell.angle_gamma   90.00
#
_symmetry.space_group_name_H-M   'P 1'
#
loop_
_entity.id
_entity.type
_entity.pdbx_description
1 polymer ?
#
loop_
_entity_poly.entity_id
_entity_poly.type
_entity_poly.pdbx_seq_one_letter_code
_entity_poly.pdbx_strand_id
1 'polypeptide(L)'
;MSGQLFNDAFGDIFPSSQFAVIPGILISVFYLAFTPSNTARNPPNAEVLKSEYDFIIVGAGSAGAVVANRLSQNPDFEVLLLEAGGEERSRSTIPAFAYSTLGGENEWNYTTEPSLTSCLGMIDDACDFPTGRVLGGSSSVNGMLYVRG
;
A
#
# COMPACT_ATOMS: atom_id res chain seq x y z
N MET A 1 -24.85 -33.07 -16.39
CA MET A 1 -23.71 -34.03 -16.35
C MET A 1 -22.58 -33.60 -15.40
N SER A 2 -22.40 -32.32 -15.03
CA SER A 2 -21.34 -31.92 -14.08
C SER A 2 -21.70 -32.04 -12.59
N GLY A 3 -22.98 -31.99 -12.22
CA GLY A 3 -23.41 -32.14 -10.82
C GLY A 3 -23.30 -33.56 -10.26
N GLN A 4 -23.28 -34.58 -11.13
CA GLN A 4 -23.19 -35.99 -10.75
C GLN A 4 -21.73 -36.37 -10.42
N LEU A 5 -20.79 -36.02 -11.29
CA LEU A 5 -19.35 -36.24 -11.06
C LEU A 5 -18.81 -35.55 -9.80
N PHE A 6 -19.41 -34.42 -9.41
CA PHE A 6 -19.03 -33.70 -8.19
C PHE A 6 -19.57 -34.38 -6.92
N ASN A 7 -20.83 -34.83 -6.94
CA ASN A 7 -21.41 -35.59 -5.83
C ASN A 7 -20.74 -36.95 -5.66
N ASP A 8 -20.35 -37.61 -6.75
CA ASP A 8 -19.66 -38.90 -6.69
C ASP A 8 -18.21 -38.76 -6.17
N ALA A 9 -17.58 -37.57 -6.32
CA ALA A 9 -16.21 -37.32 -5.86
C ALA A 9 -16.13 -36.81 -4.41
N PHE A 10 -17.15 -36.12 -3.91
CA PHE A 10 -17.10 -35.43 -2.62
C PHE A 10 -18.34 -35.62 -1.73
N GLY A 11 -19.37 -36.32 -2.21
CA GLY A 11 -20.65 -36.49 -1.51
C GLY A 11 -20.56 -37.26 -0.18
N ASP A 12 -19.58 -38.16 -0.06
CA ASP A 12 -19.31 -38.90 1.19
C ASP A 12 -18.41 -38.12 2.16
N ILE A 13 -17.70 -37.10 1.67
CA ILE A 13 -16.76 -36.30 2.46
C ILE A 13 -17.47 -35.11 3.11
N PHE A 14 -18.46 -34.53 2.43
CA PHE A 14 -19.19 -33.36 2.91
C PHE A 14 -20.71 -33.59 2.82
N PRO A 15 -21.38 -33.91 3.94
CA PRO A 15 -22.84 -33.95 3.99
C PRO A 15 -23.42 -32.64 3.45
N SER A 16 -24.58 -32.69 2.78
CA SER A 16 -25.19 -31.55 2.08
C SER A 16 -25.39 -30.29 2.95
N SER A 17 -25.43 -30.42 4.28
CA SER A 17 -25.50 -29.31 5.24
C SER A 17 -24.16 -28.65 5.54
N GLN A 18 -23.03 -29.30 5.28
CA GLN A 18 -21.67 -28.78 5.55
C GLN A 18 -21.03 -28.11 4.33
N PHE A 19 -21.60 -28.31 3.15
CA PHE A 19 -21.06 -27.81 1.88
C PHE A 19 -21.00 -26.28 1.79
N ALA A 20 -21.88 -25.57 2.49
CA ALA A 20 -21.83 -24.10 2.60
C ALA A 20 -21.04 -23.62 3.83
N VAL A 21 -20.99 -24.45 4.87
CA VAL A 21 -20.40 -24.10 6.16
C VAL A 21 -18.88 -24.14 6.09
N ILE A 22 -18.29 -25.15 5.46
CA ILE A 22 -16.83 -25.30 5.41
C ILE A 22 -16.17 -24.24 4.52
N PRO A 23 -16.64 -23.95 3.29
CA PRO A 23 -16.13 -22.83 2.52
C PRO A 23 -16.37 -21.49 3.22
N GLY A 24 -17.53 -21.32 3.86
CA GLY A 24 -17.84 -20.12 4.65
C GLY A 24 -16.87 -19.91 5.80
N ILE A 25 -16.58 -20.95 6.60
CA ILE A 25 -15.62 -20.91 7.69
C ILE A 25 -14.21 -20.71 7.16
N LEU A 26 -13.79 -21.39 6.09
CA LEU A 26 -12.47 -21.20 5.49
C LEU A 26 -12.28 -19.78 4.96
N ILE A 27 -13.29 -19.22 4.30
CA ILE A 27 -13.30 -17.82 3.86
C ILE A 27 -13.27 -16.89 5.08
N SER A 28 -14.04 -17.18 6.13
CA SER A 28 -14.07 -16.36 7.36
C SER A 28 -12.75 -16.39 8.12
N VAL A 29 -12.13 -17.56 8.25
CA VAL A 29 -10.82 -17.77 8.87
C VAL A 29 -9.74 -17.14 8.01
N PHE A 30 -9.83 -17.24 6.69
CA PHE A 30 -8.95 -16.50 5.77
C PHE A 30 -9.12 -15.00 5.96
N TYR A 31 -10.35 -14.48 5.98
CA TYR A 31 -10.62 -13.06 6.25
C TYR A 31 -10.09 -12.62 7.63
N LEU A 32 -10.21 -13.42 8.67
CA LEU A 32 -9.74 -13.09 10.02
C LEU A 32 -8.22 -13.25 10.19
N ALA A 33 -7.60 -14.22 9.50
CA ALA A 33 -6.16 -14.46 9.56
C ALA A 33 -5.37 -13.55 8.60
N PHE A 34 -6.01 -13.05 7.55
CA PHE A 34 -5.42 -12.17 6.54
C PHE A 34 -5.99 -10.75 6.56
N THR A 35 -6.82 -10.37 7.53
CA THR A 35 -6.94 -8.94 7.88
C THR A 35 -5.71 -8.58 8.70
N PRO A 36 -4.69 -7.92 8.13
CA PRO A 36 -3.71 -7.27 8.97
C PRO A 36 -4.48 -6.33 9.89
N SER A 37 -4.21 -6.37 11.19
CA SER A 37 -4.65 -5.31 12.08
C SER A 37 -4.04 -4.01 11.56
N ASN A 38 -4.83 -3.21 10.85
CA ASN A 38 -4.38 -1.94 10.27
C ASN A 38 -4.00 -0.92 11.36
N THR A 39 -4.27 -1.23 12.63
CA THR A 39 -4.02 -0.39 13.80
C THR A 39 -2.55 -0.21 14.17
N ALA A 40 -1.60 -0.86 13.48
CA ALA A 40 -0.17 -0.76 13.83
C ALA A 40 0.70 0.11 12.88
N ARG A 41 0.18 0.73 11.82
CA ARG A 41 1.05 1.22 10.72
C ARG A 41 1.29 2.72 10.60
N ASN A 42 0.37 3.57 11.02
CA ASN A 42 0.47 5.01 10.75
C ASN A 42 0.71 5.82 12.04
N PRO A 43 1.60 6.82 12.02
CA PRO A 43 1.72 7.75 13.14
C PRO A 43 0.39 8.51 13.34
N PRO A 44 -0.01 8.82 14.58
CA PRO A 44 -1.23 9.58 14.82
C PRO A 44 -1.12 10.97 14.17
N ASN A 45 -2.22 11.44 13.59
CA ASN A 45 -2.31 12.82 13.14
C ASN A 45 -2.25 13.75 14.36
N ALA A 46 -1.49 14.84 14.24
CA ALA A 46 -1.44 15.85 15.29
C ALA A 46 -2.79 16.59 15.35
N GLU A 47 -3.53 16.44 16.44
CA GLU A 47 -4.81 17.16 16.63
C GLU A 47 -4.59 18.66 16.87
N VAL A 48 -3.46 19.03 17.47
CA VAL A 48 -3.06 20.41 17.73
C VAL A 48 -1.61 20.59 17.30
N LEU A 49 -1.37 21.53 16.39
CA LEU A 49 -0.02 21.92 16.00
C LEU A 49 0.57 22.87 17.05
N LYS A 50 1.84 22.63 17.39
CA LYS A 50 2.61 23.52 18.25
C LYS A 50 3.15 24.69 17.42
N SER A 51 3.53 25.76 18.11
CA SER A 51 4.16 26.93 17.46
C SER A 51 5.60 26.66 17.02
N GLU A 52 6.25 25.65 17.60
CA GLU A 52 7.64 25.28 17.34
C GLU A 52 7.85 23.76 17.46
N TYR A 53 8.88 23.28 16.77
CA TYR A 53 9.34 21.89 16.76
C TYR A 53 10.87 21.91 16.58
N ASP A 54 11.58 20.95 17.16
CA ASP A 54 13.03 20.81 16.93
C ASP A 54 13.33 20.41 15.48
N PHE A 55 12.46 19.58 14.91
CA PHE A 55 12.58 19.11 13.53
C PHE A 55 11.23 19.12 12.83
N ILE A 56 11.21 19.70 11.63
CA ILE A 56 10.08 19.59 10.69
C ILE A 56 10.56 18.81 9.47
N ILE A 57 9.94 17.67 9.22
CA ILE A 57 10.26 16.78 8.11
C ILE A 57 9.14 16.92 7.08
N VAL A 58 9.50 17.34 5.89
CA VAL A 58 8.55 17.53 4.78
C VAL A 58 8.64 16.33 3.84
N GLY A 59 7.56 15.55 3.80
CA GLY A 59 7.42 14.31 3.04
C GLY A 59 7.70 13.06 3.89
N ALA A 60 6.68 12.23 4.08
CA ALA A 60 6.77 10.92 4.73
C ALA A 60 7.13 9.80 3.74
N GLY A 61 8.00 10.10 2.76
CA GLY A 61 8.54 9.12 1.82
C GLY A 61 9.57 8.17 2.44
N SER A 62 10.24 7.36 1.62
CA SER A 62 11.19 6.34 2.08
C SER A 62 12.28 6.89 3.02
N ALA A 63 12.83 8.07 2.71
CA ALA A 63 13.82 8.71 3.58
C ALA A 63 13.17 9.42 4.78
N GLY A 64 12.13 10.23 4.53
CA GLY A 64 11.50 11.05 5.57
C GLY A 64 10.89 10.22 6.69
N ALA A 65 10.23 9.10 6.37
CA ALA A 65 9.69 8.19 7.37
C ALA A 65 10.79 7.58 8.26
N VAL A 66 11.94 7.20 7.68
CA VAL A 66 13.07 6.66 8.44
C VAL A 66 13.69 7.73 9.34
N VAL A 67 13.92 8.93 8.81
CA VAL A 67 14.47 10.05 9.58
C VAL A 67 13.55 10.43 10.74
N ALA A 68 12.24 10.54 10.48
CA ALA A 68 11.24 10.84 11.51
C ALA A 68 11.25 9.78 12.62
N ASN A 69 11.26 8.50 12.25
CA ASN A 69 11.34 7.39 13.20
C ASN A 69 12.61 7.42 14.06
N ARG A 70 13.74 7.83 13.50
CA ARG A 70 15.01 7.89 14.25
C ARG A 70 15.10 9.09 15.17
N LEU A 71 14.64 10.26 14.73
CA LEU A 71 14.65 11.47 15.57
C LEU A 71 13.65 11.34 16.73
N SER A 72 12.46 10.80 16.48
CA SER A 72 11.43 10.63 17.51
C SER A 72 11.74 9.55 18.56
N GLN A 73 12.80 8.77 18.38
CA GLN A 73 13.30 7.86 19.42
C GLN A 73 13.88 8.60 20.63
N ASN A 74 14.33 9.84 20.44
CA ASN A 74 14.71 10.69 21.56
C ASN A 74 13.46 11.41 22.09
N PRO A 75 13.01 11.15 23.33
CA PRO A 75 11.83 11.80 23.90
C PRO A 75 12.02 13.30 24.14
N ASP A 76 13.25 13.80 24.13
CA ASP A 76 13.56 15.22 24.29
C ASP A 76 13.32 16.02 22.99
N PHE A 77 13.12 15.34 21.85
CA PHE A 77 12.90 15.99 20.56
C PHE A 77 11.42 16.02 20.17
N GLU A 78 10.95 17.19 19.78
CA GLU A 78 9.65 17.37 19.16
C GLU A 78 9.78 17.35 17.63
N VAL A 79 9.20 16.32 17.01
CA VAL A 79 9.31 16.08 15.57
C VAL A 79 7.93 16.20 14.92
N LEU A 80 7.82 17.10 13.94
CA LEU A 80 6.65 17.20 13.06
C LEU A 80 6.96 16.54 11.71
N LEU A 81 6.12 15.60 11.29
CA LEU A 81 6.17 15.00 9.96
C LEU A 81 4.97 15.47 9.14
N LEU A 82 5.23 16.09 8.00
CA LEU A 82 4.21 16.56 7.07
C LEU A 82 4.19 15.65 5.84
N GLU A 83 3.01 15.14 5.49
CA GLU A 83 2.79 14.36 4.27
C GLU A 83 1.59 14.92 3.51
N ALA A 84 1.74 15.09 2.20
CA ALA A 84 0.68 15.64 1.35
C ALA A 84 -0.38 14.59 1.00
N GLY A 85 0.04 13.32 0.95
CA GLY A 85 -0.84 12.19 0.72
C GLY A 85 -1.60 11.73 1.95
N GLY A 86 -2.43 10.70 1.74
CA GLY A 86 -3.15 10.03 2.82
C GLY A 86 -2.36 8.87 3.41
N GLU A 87 -3.06 8.07 4.22
CA GLU A 87 -2.56 6.82 4.77
C GLU A 87 -2.36 5.72 3.70
N GLU A 88 -1.45 4.78 3.97
CA GLU A 88 -1.27 3.59 3.14
C GLU A 88 -2.59 2.81 3.01
N ARG A 89 -2.93 2.40 1.79
CA ARG A 89 -4.14 1.59 1.51
C ARG A 89 -3.80 0.11 1.44
N SER A 90 -4.80 -0.74 1.70
CA SER A 90 -4.68 -2.20 1.67
C SER A 90 -4.11 -2.77 0.35
N ARG A 91 -4.30 -2.09 -0.79
CA ARG A 91 -3.73 -2.51 -2.08
C ARG A 91 -2.20 -2.42 -2.12
N SER A 92 -1.61 -1.40 -1.50
CA SER A 92 -0.14 -1.21 -1.41
C SER A 92 0.54 -2.27 -0.56
N THR A 93 -0.20 -2.89 0.36
CA THR A 93 0.34 -3.92 1.25
C THR A 93 0.54 -5.28 0.57
N ILE A 94 -0.12 -5.53 -0.57
CA ILE A 94 -0.03 -6.79 -1.30
C ILE A 94 0.89 -6.56 -2.52
N PRO A 95 2.13 -7.10 -2.54
CA PRO A 95 3.09 -6.81 -3.60
C PRO A 95 2.61 -7.15 -5.01
N ALA A 96 1.76 -8.17 -5.15
CA ALA A 96 1.16 -8.55 -6.44
C ALA A 96 0.31 -7.43 -7.06
N PHE A 97 -0.12 -6.45 -6.27
CA PHE A 97 -0.92 -5.30 -6.69
C PHE A 97 -0.12 -4.01 -6.86
N ALA A 98 1.22 -4.05 -6.84
CA ALA A 98 2.06 -2.86 -7.00
C ALA A 98 1.64 -1.96 -8.18
N TYR A 99 1.46 -2.54 -9.37
CA TYR A 99 1.06 -1.80 -10.58
C TYR A 99 -0.39 -1.29 -10.57
N SER A 100 -1.26 -1.84 -9.72
CA SER A 100 -2.65 -1.38 -9.59
C SER A 100 -2.78 -0.04 -8.86
N THR A 101 -1.68 0.44 -8.27
CA THR A 101 -1.64 1.71 -7.53
C THR A 101 -1.26 2.90 -8.42
N LEU A 102 -0.79 2.64 -9.63
CA LEU A 102 -0.37 3.65 -10.61
C LEU A 102 -1.56 4.44 -11.16
N GLY A 103 -1.36 5.74 -11.40
CA GLY A 103 -2.38 6.69 -11.87
C GLY A 103 -3.47 7.01 -10.84
N GLY A 104 -3.37 6.46 -9.63
CA GLY A 104 -4.37 6.61 -8.58
C GLY A 104 -4.17 7.86 -7.72
N GLU A 105 -5.02 8.01 -6.69
CA GLU A 105 -4.93 9.14 -5.76
C GLU A 105 -3.67 9.12 -4.87
N ASN A 106 -3.02 7.96 -4.77
CA ASN A 106 -1.80 7.73 -3.98
C ASN A 106 -0.53 8.10 -4.77
N GLU A 107 -0.68 8.74 -5.92
CA GLU A 107 0.42 9.14 -6.79
C GLU A 107 0.33 10.64 -7.08
N TRP A 108 1.48 11.27 -7.32
CA TRP A 108 1.55 12.64 -7.80
C TRP A 108 1.09 12.80 -9.25
N ASN A 109 1.11 11.72 -10.04
CA ASN A 109 0.76 11.68 -11.46
C ASN A 109 1.55 12.72 -12.27
N TYR A 110 2.88 12.70 -12.11
CA TYR A 110 3.75 13.54 -12.92
C TYR A 110 3.88 12.96 -14.33
N THR A 111 3.84 13.84 -15.31
CA THR A 111 4.12 13.52 -16.72
C THR A 111 5.25 14.43 -17.19
N THR A 112 6.20 13.89 -17.94
CA THR A 112 7.31 14.69 -18.48
C THR A 112 6.83 15.59 -19.62
N GLU A 113 7.60 16.62 -19.93
CA GLU A 113 7.44 17.30 -21.22
C GLU A 113 7.77 16.35 -22.40
N PRO A 114 7.12 16.52 -23.56
CA PRO A 114 7.43 15.73 -24.76
C PRO A 114 8.89 15.87 -25.20
N SER A 115 9.45 14.80 -25.77
CA SER A 115 10.87 14.76 -26.17
C SER A 115 11.07 13.98 -27.46
N LEU A 116 12.00 14.44 -28.31
CA LEU A 116 12.33 13.79 -29.58
C LEU A 116 13.22 12.54 -29.42
N THR A 117 13.69 12.24 -28.21
CA THR A 117 14.64 11.14 -27.95
C THR A 117 14.14 10.12 -26.93
N SER A 118 13.00 10.36 -26.29
CA SER A 118 12.46 9.51 -25.22
C SER A 118 10.95 9.42 -25.32
N CYS A 119 10.38 8.29 -24.89
CA CYS A 119 8.92 8.11 -24.83
C CYS A 119 8.14 8.32 -26.14
N LEU A 120 8.81 8.17 -27.29
CA LEU A 120 8.23 8.27 -28.65
C LEU A 120 7.10 7.28 -28.96
N GLY A 121 6.85 6.32 -28.07
CA GLY A 121 5.75 5.35 -28.18
C GLY A 121 4.66 5.55 -27.14
N MET A 122 4.75 6.60 -26.32
CA MET A 122 3.76 6.95 -25.31
C MET A 122 2.77 7.97 -25.88
N ILE A 123 1.67 8.18 -25.14
CA ILE A 123 0.70 9.22 -25.49
C ILE A 123 1.40 10.58 -25.39
N ASP A 124 1.21 11.42 -26.41
CA ASP A 124 1.79 12.76 -26.52
C ASP A 124 3.33 12.82 -26.39
N ASP A 125 4.04 11.74 -26.75
CA ASP A 125 5.50 11.62 -26.66
C ASP A 125 6.06 11.92 -25.25
N ALA A 126 5.24 11.70 -24.22
CA ALA A 126 5.51 12.05 -22.84
C ALA A 126 5.57 10.81 -21.92
N CYS A 127 6.49 10.81 -20.96
CA CYS A 127 6.64 9.71 -20.02
C CYS A 127 5.79 9.93 -18.76
N ASP A 128 5.06 8.91 -18.34
CA ASP A 128 4.54 8.87 -16.96
C ASP A 128 5.69 8.66 -15.99
N PHE A 129 5.72 9.45 -14.91
CA PHE A 129 6.75 9.41 -13.89
C PHE A 129 6.16 9.09 -12.51
N PRO A 130 5.91 7.79 -12.23
CA PRO A 130 5.14 7.40 -11.06
C PRO A 130 5.88 7.69 -9.77
N THR A 131 5.28 8.56 -8.96
CA THR A 131 5.85 9.05 -7.71
C THR A 131 4.79 8.99 -6.61
N GLY A 132 5.09 8.29 -5.50
CA GLY A 132 4.12 8.10 -4.43
C GLY A 132 3.76 9.39 -3.70
N ARG A 133 2.46 9.61 -3.51
CA ARG A 133 1.83 10.67 -2.69
C ARG A 133 0.93 10.01 -1.64
N VAL A 134 1.57 9.41 -0.65
CA VAL A 134 0.96 8.61 0.41
C VAL A 134 2.00 8.44 1.52
N LEU A 135 1.60 8.11 2.75
CA LEU A 135 2.55 7.71 3.79
C LEU A 135 3.43 6.54 3.30
N GLY A 136 4.75 6.67 3.45
CA GLY A 136 5.78 5.81 2.86
C GLY A 136 6.23 6.23 1.45
N GLY A 137 5.53 7.17 0.79
CA GLY A 137 5.86 7.73 -0.51
C GLY A 137 6.05 6.67 -1.59
N SER A 138 7.10 6.81 -2.42
CA SER A 138 7.35 5.86 -3.51
C SER A 138 7.63 4.43 -3.03
N SER A 139 8.08 4.20 -1.78
CA SER A 139 8.19 2.81 -1.28
C SER A 139 6.85 2.11 -1.10
N SER A 140 5.74 2.83 -0.99
CA SER A 140 4.39 2.27 -0.88
C SER A 140 3.76 1.95 -2.24
N VAL A 141 4.41 2.32 -3.35
CA VAL A 141 3.95 2.11 -4.73
C VAL A 141 5.04 1.53 -5.63
N ASN A 142 6.12 0.99 -5.04
CA ASN A 142 7.24 0.42 -5.80
C ASN A 142 7.03 -1.06 -6.16
N GLY A 143 7.95 -1.62 -6.95
CA GLY A 143 7.98 -3.03 -7.31
C GLY A 143 8.67 -3.96 -6.30
N MET A 144 8.94 -3.51 -5.07
CA MET A 144 9.59 -4.28 -3.99
C MET A 144 10.97 -4.86 -4.32
N LEU A 145 11.66 -4.30 -5.33
CA LEU A 145 13.00 -4.74 -5.71
C LEU A 145 14.06 -4.18 -4.76
N TYR A 146 14.93 -5.07 -4.26
CA TYR A 146 16.10 -4.69 -3.48
C TYR A 146 17.36 -4.80 -4.34
N VAL A 147 18.05 -3.67 -4.54
CA VAL A 147 19.27 -3.60 -5.33
C VAL A 147 20.30 -2.75 -4.58
N ARG A 148 21.55 -3.20 -4.58
CA ARG A 148 22.72 -2.40 -4.16
C ARG A 148 23.54 -2.06 -5.40
N GLY A 149 24.07 -0.83 -5.44
CA GLY A 149 24.96 -0.36 -6.51
C GLY A 149 26.34 -0.98 -6.47
#